data_AF-A0A5B9W176-F1
#
_entry.id   AF-A0A5B9W176-F1
#
_cell.length_a   1.000
_cell.length_b   1.000
_cell.length_c   1.000
_cell.angle_alpha   90.00
_cell.angle_beta   90.00
_cell.angle_gamma   90.00
#
_symmetry.space_group_name_H-M   'P 1'
#
loop_
_entity.id
_entity.type
_entity.pdbx_description
1 polymer ?
#
loop_
_entity_poly.entity_id
_entity_poly.type
_entity_poly.pdbx_seq_one_letter_code
_entity_poly.pdbx_strand_id
1 'polypeptide(L)'
;MKPVAARRGEIIGGIWLVGIGLLLYAGRFWPGIMFLIAVTSCIEGYFYNGLWKGLQAGYWAAFIGAWALAGFSFVFLFVGLGLSTILGALLKPGPVEKPAPFVDASLE
;
A
#
# COMPACT_ATOMS: atom_id res chain seq x y z
N MET A 1 -12.49 14.62 -19.33
CA MET A 1 -12.05 14.41 -17.94
C MET A 1 -10.51 14.39 -17.92
N LYS A 2 -9.85 15.51 -17.59
CA LYS A 2 -8.37 15.65 -17.55
C LYS A 2 -7.76 16.30 -16.29
N PRO A 3 -8.47 17.11 -15.46
CA PRO A 3 -7.79 17.88 -14.41
C PRO A 3 -7.36 17.06 -13.19
N VAL A 4 -8.07 15.96 -12.87
CA VAL A 4 -7.78 15.14 -11.67
C VAL A 4 -6.49 14.33 -11.82
N ALA A 5 -6.17 13.85 -13.03
CA ALA A 5 -4.97 13.06 -13.29
C ALA A 5 -3.67 13.90 -13.21
N ALA A 6 -3.70 15.13 -13.73
CA ALA A 6 -2.56 16.06 -13.65
C ALA A 6 -2.25 16.42 -12.19
N ARG A 7 -3.28 16.81 -11.42
CA ARG A 7 -3.15 17.13 -9.99
C ARG A 7 -2.62 15.95 -9.16
N ARG A 8 -3.01 14.72 -9.49
CA ARG A 8 -2.46 13.51 -8.85
C ARG A 8 -0.96 13.38 -9.11
N GLY A 9 -0.53 13.54 -10.37
CA GLY A 9 0.87 13.45 -10.76
C GLY A 9 1.74 14.48 -10.04
N GLU A 10 1.24 15.70 -9.87
CA GLU A 10 1.89 16.77 -9.11
C GLU A 10 2.04 16.42 -7.63
N ILE A 11 1.00 15.88 -6.99
CA ILE A 11 1.05 15.48 -5.57
C ILE A 11 2.06 14.34 -5.36
N ILE A 12 2.00 13.30 -6.19
CA ILE A 12 2.91 12.16 -6.08
C ILE A 12 4.34 12.59 -6.37
N GLY A 13 4.55 13.37 -7.44
CA GLY A 13 5.86 13.93 -7.77
C GLY A 13 6.43 14.80 -6.64
N GLY A 14 5.59 15.65 -6.03
CA GLY A 14 5.97 16.46 -4.87
C GLY A 14 6.40 15.62 -3.66
N ILE A 15 5.64 14.56 -3.34
CA ILE A 15 5.99 13.63 -2.26
C ILE A 15 7.33 12.95 -2.53
N TRP A 16 7.57 12.50 -3.76
CA TRP A 16 8.85 11.91 -4.14
C TRP A 16 10.02 12.88 -4.03
N LEU A 17 9.85 14.12 -4.51
CA LEU A 17 10.91 15.14 -4.42
C LEU A 17 11.25 15.48 -2.96
N VAL A 18 10.23 15.71 -2.13
CA VAL A 18 10.41 15.98 -0.70
C VAL A 18 11.04 14.77 0.00
N GLY A 19 10.52 13.58 -0.26
CA GLY A 19 10.99 12.33 0.33
C GLY A 19 12.44 12.03 -0.02
N ILE A 20 12.81 12.10 -1.29
CA ILE A 20 14.20 11.90 -1.74
C ILE A 20 15.10 12.98 -1.12
N GLY A 21 14.68 14.25 -1.12
CA GLY A 21 15.45 15.33 -0.49
C GLY A 21 15.74 15.05 0.98
N LEU A 22 14.73 14.58 1.73
CA LEU A 22 14.89 14.21 3.14
C LEU A 22 15.82 13.00 3.33
N LEU A 23 15.72 11.99 2.47
CA LEU A 23 16.58 10.80 2.52
C LEU A 23 18.04 11.12 2.23
N LEU A 24 18.30 12.01 1.27
CA LEU A 24 19.64 12.50 0.95
C LEU A 24 20.19 13.36 2.10
N TYR A 25 19.38 14.24 2.67
CA TYR A 25 19.78 15.06 3.84
C TYR A 25 20.13 14.21 5.06
N ALA A 26 19.35 13.17 5.34
CA ALA A 26 19.60 12.26 6.46
C ALA A 26 20.80 11.32 6.23
N GLY A 27 21.36 11.28 5.02
CA GLY A 27 22.46 10.39 4.65
C GLY A 27 22.11 8.89 4.71
N ARG A 28 20.84 8.53 4.86
CA ARG A 28 20.39 7.16 5.10
C ARG A 28 19.25 6.78 4.16
N PHE A 29 19.63 6.42 2.93
CA PHE A 29 18.70 6.02 1.88
C PHE A 29 17.97 4.71 2.21
N TRP A 30 18.71 3.73 2.72
CA TRP A 30 18.16 2.46 3.22
C TRP A 30 18.10 2.45 4.75
N PRO A 31 16.97 2.07 5.37
CA PRO A 31 15.70 1.62 4.78
C PRO A 31 14.65 2.73 4.56
N GLY A 32 15.05 4.00 4.68
CA GLY A 32 14.16 5.15 4.62
C GLY A 32 13.27 5.19 3.36
N ILE A 33 13.79 4.77 2.21
CA ILE A 33 13.04 4.70 0.95
C ILE A 33 11.76 3.85 1.05
N MET A 34 11.76 2.81 1.88
CA MET A 34 10.60 1.93 2.06
C MET A 34 9.43 2.67 2.72
N PHE A 35 9.71 3.61 3.62
CA PHE A 35 8.68 4.46 4.23
C PHE A 35 8.11 5.48 3.24
N LEU A 36 8.94 6.01 2.33
CA LEU A 36 8.47 6.88 1.26
C LEU A 36 7.52 6.13 0.31
N ILE A 37 7.87 4.90 -0.06
CA ILE A 37 7.00 4.02 -0.86
C ILE A 37 5.71 3.70 -0.10
N ALA A 38 5.78 3.49 1.22
CA ALA A 38 4.62 3.22 2.04
C ALA A 38 3.60 4.37 2.02
N VAL A 39 4.06 5.60 2.23
CA VAL A 39 3.20 6.79 2.16
C VAL A 39 2.61 6.97 0.77
N THR A 40 3.44 6.79 -0.27
CA THR A 40 3.01 6.97 -1.66
C THR A 40 1.92 5.97 -2.04
N SER A 41 2.09 4.68 -1.71
CA SER A 41 1.12 3.64 -2.02
C SER A 41 -0.22 3.81 -1.30
N CYS A 42 -0.22 4.30 -0.05
CA CYS A 42 -1.45 4.67 0.65
C CYS A 42 -2.21 5.79 -0.09
N ILE A 43 -1.49 6.82 -0.52
CA ILE A 43 -2.06 7.98 -1.24
C ILE A 43 -2.57 7.55 -2.62
N GLU A 44 -1.84 6.69 -3.33
CA GLU A 44 -2.31 6.11 -4.59
C GLU A 44 -3.56 5.27 -4.41
N GLY A 45 -3.63 4.44 -3.37
CA GLY A 45 -4.81 3.65 -3.04
C GLY A 45 -6.06 4.50 -2.80
N TYR A 46 -5.89 5.64 -2.14
CA TYR A 46 -6.96 6.62 -1.94
C TYR A 46 -7.49 7.19 -3.26
N PHE A 47 -6.61 7.49 -4.22
CA PHE A 47 -7.03 8.04 -5.53
C PHE A 47 -7.65 7.01 -6.48
N TYR A 48 -7.32 5.72 -6.36
CA TYR A 48 -7.77 4.68 -7.30
C TYR A 48 -9.04 3.91 -6.88
N ASN A 49 -9.76 4.35 -5.83
CA ASN A 49 -10.87 3.58 -5.20
C ASN A 49 -10.43 2.16 -4.79
N GLY A 50 -9.14 1.97 -4.59
CA GLY A 50 -8.49 0.70 -4.25
C GLY A 50 -7.78 0.81 -2.91
N LEU A 51 -8.39 1.49 -1.94
CA LEU A 51 -7.78 1.83 -0.65
C LEU A 51 -7.18 0.60 0.03
N TRP A 52 -7.86 -0.54 -0.06
CA TRP A 52 -7.36 -1.82 0.47
C TRP A 52 -6.03 -2.25 -0.15
N LYS A 53 -5.90 -2.18 -1.48
CA LYS A 53 -4.65 -2.54 -2.17
C LYS A 53 -3.53 -1.56 -1.84
N GLY A 54 -3.84 -0.27 -1.76
CA GLY A 54 -2.87 0.76 -1.38
C GLY A 54 -2.40 0.64 0.07
N LEU A 55 -3.32 0.40 1.01
CA LEU A 55 -2.98 0.14 2.42
C LEU A 55 -2.16 -1.13 2.59
N GLN A 56 -2.50 -2.20 1.86
CA GLN A 56 -1.75 -3.45 1.90
C GLN A 56 -0.32 -3.25 1.37
N ALA A 57 -0.16 -2.56 0.24
CA ALA A 57 1.16 -2.22 -0.30
C ALA A 57 1.94 -1.31 0.66
N GLY A 58 1.26 -0.32 1.26
CA GLY A 58 1.85 0.59 2.23
C GLY A 58 2.32 -0.10 3.50
N TYR A 59 1.49 -1.00 4.04
CA TYR A 59 1.84 -1.85 5.17
C TYR A 59 3.09 -2.68 4.88
N TRP A 60 3.14 -3.38 3.74
CA TRP A 60 4.30 -4.21 3.40
C TRP A 60 5.58 -3.40 3.19
N ALA A 61 5.49 -2.25 2.53
CA ALA A 61 6.63 -1.36 2.36
C ALA A 61 7.14 -0.86 3.72
N ALA A 62 6.25 -0.35 4.58
CA ALA A 62 6.61 0.09 5.93
C ALA A 62 7.19 -1.06 6.78
N PHE A 63 6.60 -2.25 6.67
CA PHE A 63 7.03 -3.44 7.38
C PHE A 63 8.45 -3.86 7.00
N ILE A 64 8.78 -3.90 5.71
CA ILE A 64 10.14 -4.21 5.25
C ILE A 64 11.11 -3.11 5.72
N GLY A 65 10.69 -1.86 5.71
CA GLY A 65 11.48 -0.74 6.24
C GLY A 65 11.82 -0.92 7.73
N ALA A 66 10.80 -1.25 8.54
CA ALA A 66 10.97 -1.54 9.96
C ALA A 66 11.81 -2.80 10.23
N TRP A 67 11.61 -3.85 9.42
CA TRP A 67 12.37 -5.09 9.53
C TRP A 67 13.87 -4.88 9.22
N ALA A 68 14.18 -4.05 8.24
CA ALA A 68 15.55 -3.65 7.94
C ALA A 68 16.17 -2.79 9.07
N LEU A 69 15.39 -1.91 9.72
CA LEU A 69 15.84 -1.18 10.93
C LEU A 69 16.13 -2.13 12.09
N ALA A 70 15.35 -3.21 12.22
CA ALA A 70 15.54 -4.27 13.22
C ALA A 70 16.66 -5.27 12.88
N GLY A 71 17.49 -4.98 11.86
CA GLY A 71 18.62 -5.84 11.47
C GLY A 71 18.21 -7.18 10.87
N PHE A 72 17.07 -7.23 10.18
CA PHE A 72 16.54 -8.46 9.54
C PHE A 72 16.27 -9.61 10.52
N SER A 73 15.94 -9.31 11.78
CA SER A 73 15.58 -10.31 12.78
C SER A 73 14.40 -11.19 12.33
N PHE A 74 14.57 -12.51 12.39
CA PHE A 74 13.50 -13.47 12.12
C PHE A 74 12.31 -13.32 13.06
N VAL A 75 12.56 -12.93 14.32
CA VAL A 75 11.49 -12.67 15.30
C VAL A 75 10.55 -11.58 14.80
N PHE A 76 11.13 -10.49 14.29
CA PHE A 76 10.35 -9.37 13.75
C PHE A 76 9.56 -9.78 12.50
N LEU A 77 10.15 -10.64 11.65
CA LEU A 77 9.49 -11.21 10.50
C LEU A 77 8.27 -12.05 10.88
N PHE A 78 8.41 -12.95 11.85
CA PHE A 78 7.30 -13.78 12.32
C PHE A 78 6.19 -12.97 13.00
N VAL A 79 6.55 -11.99 13.83
CA VAL A 79 5.57 -11.09 14.46
C VAL A 79 4.79 -10.31 13.41
N GLY A 80 5.47 -9.73 12.42
CA GLY A 80 4.79 -8.97 11.37
C GLY A 80 3.94 -9.81 10.43
N LEU A 81 4.37 -11.04 10.12
CA LEU A 81 3.54 -12.00 9.40
C LEU A 81 2.28 -12.34 10.20
N GLY A 82 2.42 -12.66 11.49
CA GLY A 82 1.28 -12.91 12.37
C GLY A 82 0.34 -11.71 12.47
N LEU A 83 0.88 -10.50 12.57
CA LEU A 83 0.07 -9.28 12.59
C LEU A 83 -0.68 -9.09 11.25
N SER A 84 -0.03 -9.40 10.13
CA SER A 84 -0.65 -9.30 8.81
C SER A 84 -1.81 -10.29 8.61
N THR A 85 -1.74 -11.50 9.19
CA THR A 85 -2.84 -12.48 9.10
C THR A 85 -4.01 -12.08 9.96
N ILE A 86 -3.77 -11.54 11.17
CA ILE A 86 -4.81 -11.01 12.06
C ILE A 86 -5.50 -9.80 11.41
N LEU A 87 -4.73 -8.81 10.95
CA LEU A 87 -5.27 -7.62 10.29
C LEU A 87 -5.99 -8.00 8.99
N GLY A 88 -5.46 -8.95 8.24
CA GLY A 88 -6.11 -9.50 7.06
C GLY A 88 -7.45 -10.18 7.37
N ALA A 89 -7.56 -10.91 8.48
CA ALA A 89 -8.82 -11.51 8.88
C ALA A 89 -9.85 -10.48 9.37
N LEU A 90 -9.40 -9.43 10.08
CA LEU A 90 -10.28 -8.42 10.67
C LEU A 90 -10.74 -7.34 9.67
N LEU A 91 -9.86 -6.94 8.75
CA LEU A 91 -10.07 -5.76 7.90
C LEU A 91 -10.36 -6.09 6.43
N LYS A 92 -10.16 -7.34 5.99
CA LYS A 92 -10.45 -7.71 4.60
C LYS A 92 -11.95 -7.56 4.35
N PRO A 93 -12.37 -6.66 3.44
CA PRO A 93 -13.77 -6.58 3.05
C PRO A 93 -14.18 -7.96 2.52
N GLY A 94 -15.35 -8.43 2.96
CA GLY A 94 -15.89 -9.73 2.54
C GLY A 94 -15.86 -9.88 1.02
N PRO A 95 -15.79 -11.11 0.48
CA PRO A 95 -15.82 -11.33 -0.95
C PRO A 95 -17.00 -10.55 -1.52
N VAL A 96 -16.74 -9.62 -2.44
CA VAL A 96 -17.78 -8.99 -3.24
C VAL A 96 -18.57 -10.15 -3.84
N GLU A 97 -19.82 -10.31 -3.41
CA GLU A 97 -20.77 -11.23 -4.03
C GLU A 97 -20.70 -10.95 -5.53
N LYS A 98 -20.07 -11.86 -6.28
CA LYS A 98 -20.26 -11.88 -7.72
C LYS A 98 -21.78 -11.99 -7.89
N PRO A 99 -22.43 -11.08 -8.65
CA PRO A 99 -23.82 -11.26 -9.00
C PRO A 99 -23.95 -12.69 -9.55
N ALA A 100 -24.90 -13.45 -9.02
CA ALA A 100 -25.16 -14.81 -9.49
C ALA A 100 -25.19 -14.79 -11.04
N PRO A 101 -24.57 -15.77 -11.72
CA PRO A 101 -24.56 -15.79 -13.17
C PRO A 101 -26.01 -15.65 -13.65
N PHE A 102 -26.26 -14.68 -14.54
CA PHE A 102 -27.56 -14.52 -15.18
C PHE A 102 -27.80 -15.80 -15.98
N VAL A 103 -28.58 -16.71 -15.41
CA VAL A 103 -29.03 -17.92 -16.10
C VAL A 103 -30.17 -17.45 -17.00
N ASP A 104 -29.91 -17.36 -18.30
CA ASP A 104 -30.93 -17.12 -19.31
C ASP A 104 -31.97 -18.25 -19.25
N ALA A 105 -33.07 -18.01 -18.55
CA ALA A 105 -34.23 -18.92 -18.49
C ALA A 105 -35.09 -18.84 -19.76
N SER A 106 -34.62 -18.19 -20.83
CA SER A 106 -35.36 -18.00 -22.09
C SER A 106 -35.12 -19.12 -23.12
N LEU A 107 -34.63 -20.28 -22.68
CA LEU A 107 -34.41 -21.46 -23.53
C LEU A 107 -35.40 -22.61 -23.22
N GLU A 108 -36.50 -22.32 -22.51
CA GLU A 108 -37.67 -23.21 -22.39
C GLU A 108 -38.81 -22.78 -23.33
#